data_AF-A0A3D1PGL5-F1
#
_entry.id   AF-A0A3D1PGL5-F1
#
_cell.length_a   1.000
_cell.length_b   1.000
_cell.length_c   1.000
_cell.angle_alpha   90.00
_cell.angle_beta   90.00
_cell.angle_gamma   90.00
#
_symmetry.space_group_name_H-M   'P 1'
#
loop_
_entity.id
_entity.type
_entity.pdbx_description
1 polymer ?
#
loop_
_entity_poly.entity_id
_entity_poly.type
_entity_poly.pdbx_seq_one_letter_code
_entity_poly.pdbx_strand_id
1 'polypeptide(L)' 'VFRTSPRGWFTFAHATFALLFFFGHIWHGSRTLFRDVFAGVDPDLDEDQVEWGVFQKVGDVSTRKKEAV' A
#
# COMPACT_ATOMS: atom_id res chain seq x y z
N VAL A 1 8.53 -25.25 39.88
CA VAL A 1 8.46 -24.17 38.86
C VAL A 1 7.42 -24.56 37.83
N PHE A 2 6.39 -23.73 37.58
CA PHE A 2 5.36 -24.01 36.58
C PHE A 2 5.87 -23.84 35.14
N ARG A 3 5.30 -24.59 34.19
CA ARG A 3 5.58 -24.52 32.75
C ARG A 3 4.26 -24.59 31.97
N THR A 4 4.26 -24.05 30.75
CA THR A 4 3.10 -24.14 29.86
C THR A 4 3.02 -25.51 29.17
N SER A 5 1.86 -25.83 28.60
CA SER A 5 1.62 -27.06 27.85
C SER A 5 1.92 -26.89 26.35
N PRO A 6 2.02 -27.99 25.58
CA PRO A 6 2.13 -27.91 24.12
C PRO A 6 0.99 -27.10 23.46
N ARG A 7 -0.21 -27.10 24.04
CA ARG A 7 -1.33 -26.27 23.58
C ARG A 7 -0.99 -24.79 23.66
N GLY A 8 -0.38 -24.35 24.76
CA GLY A 8 0.07 -22.96 24.93
C GLY A 8 1.16 -22.58 23.93
N TRP A 9 2.13 -23.46 23.71
CA TRP A 9 3.20 -23.24 22.72
C TRP A 9 2.67 -23.14 21.29
N PHE A 10 1.76 -24.05 20.90
CA PHE A 10 1.15 -24.04 19.58
C PHE A 10 0.40 -22.72 19.34
N THR A 11 -0.47 -22.32 20.27
CA THR A 11 -1.26 -21.08 20.14
C THR A 11 -0.37 -19.85 20.05
N PHE A 12 0.63 -19.73 20.93
CA PHE A 12 1.53 -18.58 20.92
C PHE A 12 2.32 -18.47 19.61
N ALA A 13 2.91 -19.58 19.16
CA ALA A 13 3.69 -19.58 17.92
C ALA A 13 2.82 -19.22 16.70
N HIS A 14 1.65 -19.84 16.54
CA HIS A 14 0.79 -19.59 15.38
C HIS A 14 0.19 -18.19 15.38
N ALA A 15 -0.22 -17.66 16.54
CA ALA A 15 -0.70 -16.29 16.62
C ALA A 15 0.40 -15.28 16.23
N THR A 16 1.62 -15.50 16.73
CA THR A 16 2.78 -14.65 16.42
C THR A 16 3.15 -14.74 14.94
N PHE A 17 3.27 -15.95 14.39
CA PHE A 17 3.64 -16.12 12.99
C PHE A 17 2.55 -15.64 12.03
N ALA A 18 1.28 -15.85 12.32
CA ALA A 18 0.20 -15.31 11.48
C ALA A 18 0.29 -13.78 11.38
N LEU A 19 0.57 -13.10 12.50
CA LEU A 19 0.77 -11.65 12.50
C LEU A 19 2.00 -11.24 11.67
N LEU A 20 3.12 -11.96 11.78
CA LEU A 20 4.31 -11.69 10.96
C LEU A 20 4.05 -11.93 9.47
N PHE A 21 3.31 -12.98 9.13
CA PHE A 21 2.96 -13.29 7.74
C PHE A 21 2.00 -12.26 7.16
N PHE A 22 1.11 -11.68 7.97
CA PHE A 22 0.29 -10.55 7.55
C PHE A 22 1.14 -9.35 7.13
N PHE A 23 2.18 -8.99 7.89
CA PHE A 23 3.12 -7.95 7.47
C PHE A 23 3.86 -8.33 6.18
N GLY A 24 4.28 -9.59 6.03
CA GLY A 24 4.87 -10.08 4.78
C GLY A 24 3.92 -9.92 3.58
N HIS A 25 2.64 -10.24 3.78
CA HIS A 25 1.61 -10.07 2.75
C HIS A 25 1.46 -8.61 2.31
N ILE A 26 1.34 -7.67 3.26
CA ILE A 26 1.23 -6.24 2.94
C ILE A 26 2.49 -5.76 2.23
N TRP A 27 3.67 -6.09 2.74
CA TRP A 27 4.95 -5.71 2.13
C TRP A 27 5.08 -6.18 0.69
N HIS A 28 4.87 -7.48 0.44
CA HIS A 28 5.01 -8.04 -0.90
C HIS A 28 3.89 -7.57 -1.84
N GLY A 29 2.67 -7.42 -1.34
CA GLY A 29 1.53 -6.90 -2.11
C GLY A 29 1.79 -5.46 -2.59
N SER A 30 2.19 -4.57 -1.67
CA SER A 30 2.53 -3.18 -2.02
C SER A 30 3.67 -3.12 -3.03
N ARG A 31 4.75 -3.90 -2.86
CA ARG A 31 5.85 -3.94 -3.83
C ARG A 31 5.48 -4.48 -5.20
N THR A 32 4.46 -5.34 -5.26
CA THR A 32 3.99 -5.90 -6.53
C THR A 32 3.16 -4.88 -7.29
N LEU A 33 2.26 -4.18 -6.61
CA LEU A 33 1.36 -3.20 -7.22
C LEU A 33 2.07 -1.88 -7.56
N PHE A 34 2.91 -1.37 -6.65
CA PHE A 34 3.64 -0.10 -6.78
C PHE A 34 5.09 -0.32 -7.21
N ARG A 35 5.31 -1.27 -8.12
CA ARG A 35 6.66 -1.65 -8.57
C ARG A 35 7.34 -0.52 -9.36
N ASP A 36 6.57 0.18 -10.16
CA ASP A 36 6.97 1.31 -11.00
C ASP A 36 7.56 2.47 -10.19
N VAL A 37 6.97 2.78 -9.04
CA VAL A 37 7.41 3.86 -8.14
C VAL A 37 8.27 3.38 -6.98
N PHE A 38 8.73 2.12 -6.99
CA PHE A 38 9.44 1.53 -5.84
C PHE A 38 10.79 2.23 -5.52
N ALA A 39 11.46 2.76 -6.54
CA ALA A 39 12.73 3.49 -6.39
C ALA A 39 12.55 5.01 -6.24
N GLY A 40 11.30 5.49 -6.14
CA GLY A 40 10.95 6.91 -6.15
C GLY A 40 9.83 7.21 -7.14
N VAL A 41 9.19 8.36 -6.96
CA VAL A 41 8.18 8.91 -7.89
C VAL A 41 8.90 9.61 -9.04
N ASP A 42 8.20 9.80 -10.16
CA ASP A 42 8.69 10.56 -11.31
C ASP A 42 9.13 11.98 -10.88
N PRO A 43 10.40 12.38 -11.10
CA PRO A 43 10.88 13.72 -10.79
C PRO A 43 10.21 14.81 -11.64
N ASP A 44 9.65 14.46 -12.79
CA ASP A 44 9.00 15.37 -13.73
C ASP A 44 7.46 15.27 -13.66
N LEU A 45 6.91 14.76 -12.54
CA LEU A 45 5.46 14.63 -12.35
C LEU A 45 4.78 16.00 -12.44
N ASP A 46 3.83 16.13 -13.36
CA ASP A 46 3.03 17.34 -13.55
C ASP A 46 2.26 17.72 -12.26
N GLU A 47 2.45 18.96 -11.79
CA GLU A 47 1.78 19.49 -10.59
C GLU A 47 0.25 19.44 -10.73
N ASP A 48 -0.27 19.60 -11.95
CA ASP A 48 -1.71 19.50 -12.22
C ASP A 48 -2.31 18.14 -11.79
N GLN A 49 -1.51 17.05 -11.81
CA GLN A 49 -1.99 15.70 -11.42
C GLN A 49 -2.33 15.58 -9.94
N VAL A 50 -1.75 16.43 -9.09
CA VAL A 50 -2.00 16.44 -7.64
C VAL A 50 -2.84 17.64 -7.20
N GLU A 51 -2.98 18.66 -8.04
CA GLU A 51 -3.76 19.86 -7.75
C GLU A 51 -5.28 19.61 -7.77
N TRP A 52 -6.00 20.27 -6.87
CA TRP A 52 -7.42 19.98 -6.67
C TRP A 52 -8.28 20.54 -7.78
N GLY A 53 -9.10 19.66 -8.36
CA GLY A 53 -10.16 20.08 -9.27
C GLY A 53 -9.69 20.48 -10.67
N VAL A 54 -8.42 20.25 -11.03
CA VAL A 54 -7.92 20.38 -12.41
C VAL A 54 -8.51 19.29 -13.31
N PHE A 55 -8.48 18.05 -12.85
CA PHE A 55 -9.08 16.89 -13.53
C PHE A 55 -10.44 16.53 -12.94
N GLN A 56 -11.35 16.01 -13.76
CA GLN A 56 -12.64 15.46 -13.28
C GLN A 56 -12.44 14.12 -12.54
N LYS A 57 -11.36 13.39 -12.85
CA LYS A 57 -11.01 12.12 -12.23
C LYS A 57 -9.52 12.11 -11.86
N VAL A 58 -9.22 11.76 -10.61
CA VAL A 58 -7.83 11.70 -10.11
C VAL A 58 -7.02 10.65 -10.86
N GLY A 59 -5.79 11.00 -11.25
CA GLY A 59 -4.87 10.11 -11.98
C GLY A 59 -5.23 9.88 -13.45
N ASP A 60 -6.11 10.70 -14.05
CA ASP A 60 -6.53 10.56 -15.44
C ASP A 60 -6.39 11.87 -16.22
N VAL A 61 -5.24 12.01 -16.90
CA VAL A 61 -4.88 13.18 -17.72
C VAL A 61 -5.89 13.49 -18.83
N SER A 62 -6.68 12.50 -19.27
CA SER A 62 -7.68 12.70 -20.33
C SER A 62 -8.92 13.47 -19.87
N THR A 63 -9.06 13.68 -18.55
CA THR A 63 -10.25 14.27 -17.94
C THR A 63 -10.07 15.71 -17.46
N ARG A 64 -9.12 16.46 -18.05
CA ARG A 64 -8.87 17.86 -17.68
C ARG A 64 -10.14 18.69 -17.90
N LYS A 65 -10.56 19.48 -16.91
CA LYS A 65 -11.74 20.34 -17.05
C LYS A 65 -11.53 21.32 -18.19
N LYS A 66 -12.52 21.44 -19.07
CA LYS A 66 -12.58 22.53 -20.05
C LYS A 66 -13.06 23.78 -19.32
N GLU A 67 -12.44 24.91 -19.58
CA GLU A 67 -12.98 26.20 -19.14
C GLU A 67 -14.38 26.36 -19.75
N ALA A 68 -15.33 26.82 -18.93
CA ALA A 68 -16.63 27.22 -19.44
C ALA A 68 -16.42 28.47 -20.30
N VAL A 69 -16.70 28.34 -21.61
CA VAL A 69 -16.70 29.46 -22.57
C VAL A 69 -17.78 30.46 -22.18
#